data_AF-A0A1Q8QCE0-F1
#
_entry.id   AF-A0A1Q8QCE0-F1
#
_cell.length_a   1.000
_cell.length_b   1.000
_cell.length_c   1.000
_cell.angle_alpha   90.00
_cell.angle_beta   90.00
_cell.angle_gamma   90.00
#
_symmetry.space_group_name_H-M   'P 1'
#
loop_
_entity.id
_entity.type
_entity.pdbx_description
1 polymer ?
#
loop_
_entity_poly.entity_id
_entity_poly.type
_entity_poly.pdbx_seq_one_letter_code
_entity_poly.pdbx_strand_id
1 'polypeptide(L)'
;MRFHGAADAYGWYRRRRCELARGGALPREFYHARPAADAAIALADLERMLCRLGRTGQKALTDRNADYPATAARFETLLREGSYLMP
;
A
#
# COMPACT_ATOMS: atom_id res chain seq x y z
N MET A 1 11.47 -0.84 -1.33
CA MET A 1 10.43 -1.88 -1.17
C MET A 1 9.70 -2.03 -2.50
N ARG A 2 9.32 -3.24 -2.93
CA ARG A 2 8.57 -3.48 -4.17
C ARG A 2 7.50 -4.54 -3.93
N PHE A 3 6.40 -4.46 -4.67
CA PHE A 3 5.21 -5.30 -4.54
C PHE A 3 4.92 -6.05 -5.85
N HIS A 4 4.32 -7.23 -5.74
CA HIS A 4 3.97 -8.06 -6.89
C HIS A 4 2.74 -7.57 -7.66
N GLY A 5 1.92 -6.71 -7.06
CA GLY A 5 0.71 -6.18 -7.67
C GLY A 5 -0.14 -5.36 -6.71
N ALA A 6 -1.31 -4.92 -7.18
CA ALA A 6 -2.22 -4.10 -6.38
C ALA A 6 -2.63 -4.75 -5.05
N ALA A 7 -2.97 -6.04 -5.07
CA ALA A 7 -3.43 -6.77 -3.89
C ALA A 7 -2.36 -6.89 -2.80
N ASP A 8 -1.11 -7.11 -3.22
CA ASP A 8 0.04 -7.23 -2.33
C ASP A 8 0.37 -5.88 -1.65
N ALA A 9 0.48 -4.81 -2.45
CA ALA A 9 0.69 -3.46 -1.95
C ALA A 9 -0.42 -3.00 -1.00
N TYR A 10 -1.69 -3.25 -1.37
CA TYR A 10 -2.82 -2.86 -0.54
C TYR A 10 -2.92 -3.67 0.75
N GLY A 11 -2.61 -4.98 0.69
CA GLY A 11 -2.55 -5.85 1.88
C GLY A 11 -1.47 -5.40 2.87
N TRP A 12 -0.27 -5.08 2.36
CA TRP A 12 0.82 -4.54 3.16
C TRP A 12 0.43 -3.21 3.82
N TYR A 13 -0.11 -2.27 3.04
CA TYR A 13 -0.58 -0.97 3.53
C TYR A 13 -1.57 -1.12 4.69
N ARG A 14 -2.60 -1.97 4.50
CA ARG A 14 -3.66 -2.14 5.50
C ARG A 14 -3.09 -2.76 6.78
N ARG A 15 -2.23 -3.78 6.68
CA ARG A 15 -1.58 -4.40 7.85
C ARG A 15 -0.77 -3.36 8.64
N ARG A 16 0.09 -2.58 7.97
CA ARG A 16 0.95 -1.58 8.61
C ARG A 16 0.14 -0.45 9.25
N ARG A 17 -0.91 0.04 8.58
CA ARG A 17 -1.79 1.06 9.15
C ARG A 17 -2.51 0.55 10.42
N CYS A 18 -2.96 -0.70 10.42
CA CYS A 18 -3.57 -1.31 11.61
C CYS A 18 -2.57 -1.49 12.76
N GLU A 19 -1.32 -1.87 12.49
CA GLU A 19 -0.27 -2.02 13.50
C GLU A 19 0.08 -0.67 14.15
N LEU A 20 0.23 0.39 13.35
CA LEU A 20 0.47 1.75 13.84
C LEU A 20 -0.69 2.27 14.70
N ALA A 21 -1.93 2.08 14.25
CA ALA A 21 -3.12 2.52 14.99
C ALA A 21 -3.29 1.78 16.33
N ARG A 22 -2.80 0.53 16.43
CA ARG A 22 -2.89 -0.29 17.64
C ARG A 22 -1.71 -0.10 18.60
N GLY A 23 -0.73 0.74 18.25
CA GLY A 23 0.49 0.92 19.06
C GLY A 23 1.31 -0.37 19.21
N GLY A 24 1.21 -1.29 18.24
CA GLY A 24 1.96 -2.54 18.28
C GLY A 24 3.46 -2.30 18.20
N ALA A 25 4.26 -3.19 18.80
CA ALA A 25 5.71 -3.17 18.60
C ALA A 25 6.01 -3.26 17.10
N LEU A 26 6.81 -2.32 16.57
CA LEU A 26 7.25 -2.37 15.19
C LEU A 26 7.90 -3.74 14.93
N PRO A 27 7.54 -4.44 13.85
CA PRO A 27 8.11 -5.75 13.57
C PRO A 27 9.63 -5.69 13.50
N ARG A 28 10.29 -6.82 13.81
CA ARG A 28 11.76 -6.95 13.89
C ARG A 28 12.51 -6.39 12.67
N GLU A 29 11.91 -6.45 11.49
CA GLU A 29 12.45 -5.87 10.24
C GLU A 29 12.67 -4.35 10.30
N PHE A 30 12.03 -3.65 11.23
CA PHE A 30 12.13 -2.21 11.46
C PHE A 30 12.89 -1.82 12.74
N TYR A 31 13.54 -2.77 13.40
CA TYR A 31 14.41 -2.45 14.55
C TYR A 31 15.65 -1.64 14.15
N HIS A 32 15.96 -1.58 12.86
CA HIS A 32 16.93 -0.65 12.31
C HIS A 32 16.23 0.60 11.76
N ALA A 33 16.80 1.78 12.04
CA ALA A 33 16.22 3.08 11.68
C ALA A 33 15.99 3.24 10.16
N ARG A 34 16.86 2.66 9.33
CA ARG A 34 16.81 2.81 7.87
C ARG A 34 15.64 2.03 7.24
N PRO A 35 15.44 0.73 7.53
CA PRO A 35 14.21 0.02 7.15
C PRO A 35 12.92 0.67 7.64
N ALA A 36 12.92 1.23 8.86
CA ALA A 36 11.75 1.91 9.41
C ALA A 36 11.41 3.19 8.63
N ALA A 37 12.44 3.98 8.27
CA ALA A 37 12.27 5.17 7.44
C ALA A 37 11.76 4.83 6.03
N ASP A 38 12.32 3.80 5.39
CA ASP A 38 11.86 3.34 4.06
C ASP A 38 10.39 2.89 4.07
N ALA A 39 9.96 2.17 5.12
CA ALA A 39 8.57 1.76 5.24
C ALA A 39 7.62 2.93 5.55
N ALA A 40 8.06 3.93 6.34
CA ALA A 40 7.25 5.12 6.59
C ALA A 40 7.03 5.92 5.29
N ILE A 41 8.07 6.07 4.46
CA ILE A 41 7.98 6.71 3.15
C ILE A 41 7.02 5.93 2.25
N ALA A 42 7.21 4.61 2.14
CA ALA A 42 6.33 3.74 1.34
C ALA A 42 4.86 3.81 1.78
N LEU A 43 4.60 3.86 3.09
CA LEU A 43 3.26 3.98 3.64
C LEU A 43 2.60 5.31 3.24
N ALA A 44 3.33 6.42 3.36
CA ALA A 44 2.85 7.75 2.99
C ALA A 44 2.57 7.86 1.48
N ASP A 45 3.44 7.28 0.64
CA ASP A 45 3.23 7.25 -0.81
C ASP A 45 2.03 6.40 -1.20
N LEU A 46 1.89 5.21 -0.61
CA LEU A 46 0.72 4.34 -0.80
C LEU A 46 -0.57 5.05 -0.38
N GLU A 47 -0.57 5.78 0.75
CA GLU A 47 -1.72 6.58 1.18
C GLU A 47 -2.08 7.65 0.14
N ARG A 48 -1.10 8.38 -0.40
CA ARG A 48 -1.33 9.38 -1.46
C ARG A 48 -1.89 8.74 -2.73
N MET A 49 -1.37 7.59 -3.15
CA MET A 49 -1.87 6.84 -4.30
C MET A 49 -3.31 6.38 -4.09
N LEU A 50 -3.63 5.85 -2.91
CA LEU A 50 -5.00 5.44 -2.56
C LEU A 50 -5.95 6.63 -2.47
N CYS A 51 -5.50 7.79 -2.00
CA CYS A 51 -6.28 9.02 -2.01
C CYS A 51 -6.64 9.47 -3.43
N ARG A 52 -5.74 9.31 -4.41
CA ARG A 52 -6.03 9.60 -5.84
C ARG A 52 -7.11 8.71 -6.44
N LEU A 53 -7.25 7.47 -5.96
CA LEU A 53 -8.33 6.56 -6.38
C LEU A 53 -9.70 6.92 -5.77
N GLY A 54 -9.71 7.74 -4.72
CA GLY A 54 -10.91 8.13 -3.98
C GLY A 54 -11.51 6.98 -3.16
N ARG A 55 -12.60 7.29 -2.45
CA ARG A 55 -13.29 6.33 -1.56
C ARG A 55 -13.82 5.12 -2.32
N THR A 56 -14.37 5.32 -3.51
CA THR A 56 -14.92 4.24 -4.34
C THR A 56 -13.83 3.25 -4.79
N GLY A 57 -12.66 3.76 -5.21
CA GLY A 57 -11.53 2.91 -5.58
C GLY A 57 -10.97 2.13 -4.38
N GLN A 58 -10.82 2.78 -3.22
CA GLN A 58 -10.39 2.08 -2.01
C GLN A 58 -11.39 1.00 -1.57
N LYS A 59 -12.69 1.26 -1.74
CA LYS A 59 -13.74 0.27 -1.51
C LYS A 59 -13.64 -0.89 -2.50
N ALA A 60 -13.42 -0.61 -3.78
CA ALA A 60 -13.23 -1.65 -4.80
C ALA A 60 -12.01 -2.54 -4.50
N LEU A 61 -10.88 -1.96 -4.09
CA LEU A 61 -9.68 -2.70 -3.67
C LEU A 61 -9.93 -3.55 -2.40
N THR A 62 -10.82 -3.09 -1.52
CA THR A 62 -11.19 -3.78 -0.28
C THR A 62 -12.14 -4.93 -0.50
N ASP A 63 -13.27 -4.65 -1.16
CA ASP A 63 -14.38 -5.58 -1.34
C ASP A 63 -14.17 -6.51 -2.54
N ARG A 64 -13.19 -6.22 -3.39
CA ARG A 64 -12.92 -6.92 -4.66
C ARG A 64 -14.20 -7.04 -5.52
N ASN A 65 -14.93 -5.94 -5.61
CA ASN A 65 -16.20 -5.86 -6.34
C ASN A 65 -15.98 -5.80 -7.86
N ALA A 66 -17.05 -5.55 -8.64
CA ALA A 66 -16.98 -5.46 -10.10
C ALA A 66 -16.00 -4.38 -10.62
N ASP A 67 -15.77 -3.30 -9.87
CA ASP A 67 -14.82 -2.23 -10.23
C ASP A 67 -13.37 -2.57 -9.88
N TYR A 68 -13.13 -3.70 -9.22
CA TYR A 68 -11.80 -4.13 -8.80
C TYR A 68 -10.79 -4.21 -9.96
N PRO A 69 -11.08 -4.83 -11.12
CA PRO A 69 -10.07 -4.99 -12.17
C PRO A 69 -9.57 -3.63 -12.70
N ALA A 70 -10.49 -2.70 -12.96
CA ALA A 70 -10.16 -1.37 -13.44
C ALA A 70 -9.42 -0.55 -12.38
N THR A 71 -9.83 -0.67 -11.11
CA THR A 71 -9.19 0.02 -10.00
C THR A 71 -7.80 -0.54 -9.69
N ALA A 72 -7.64 -1.86 -9.76
CA ALA A 72 -6.36 -2.54 -9.58
C ALA A 72 -5.36 -2.13 -10.66
N ALA A 73 -5.77 -2.09 -11.93
CA ALA A 73 -4.91 -1.62 -13.03
C ALA A 73 -4.48 -0.16 -12.86
N ARG A 74 -5.40 0.72 -12.43
CA ARG A 74 -5.08 2.11 -12.07
C ARG A 74 -4.09 2.19 -10.91
N PHE A 75 -4.28 1.38 -9.88
CA PHE A 75 -3.38 1.35 -8.74
C PHE A 75 -1.99 0.80 -9.12
N GLU A 76 -1.92 -0.25 -9.95
CA GLU A 76 -0.65 -0.78 -10.47
C GLU A 76 0.09 0.22 -11.35
N THR A 77 -0.63 1.06 -12.10
CA THR A 77 0.00 2.17 -12.84
C THR A 77 0.66 3.16 -11.89
N LEU A 78 -0.04 3.56 -10.81
CA LEU A 78 0.53 4.43 -9.77
C LEU A 78 1.73 3.78 -9.05
N LEU A 79 1.67 2.46 -8.78
CA LEU A 79 2.78 1.71 -8.19
C LEU A 79 3.99 1.67 -9.12
N ARG A 80 3.76 1.52 -10.44
CA ARG A 80 4.83 1.55 -11.44
C ARG A 80 5.48 2.93 -11.54
N GLU A 81 4.68 3.99 -11.56
CA GLU A 81 5.16 5.39 -11.54
C GLU A 81 6.00 5.66 -10.29
N GLY A 82 5.59 5.14 -9.12
CA GLY A 82 6.34 5.25 -7.87
C GLY A 82 7.50 4.25 -7.72
N SER A 83 7.83 3.44 -8.73
CA SER A 83 8.85 2.38 -8.65
C SER A 83 8.62 1.33 -7.55
N TYR A 84 7.37 1.18 -7.12
CA TYR A 84 6.93 0.22 -6.11
C TYR A 84 6.43 -1.09 -6.72
N LEU A 85 6.16 -1.14 -8.02
CA LEU A 85 5.79 -2.38 -8.71
C LEU A 85 7.05 -3.17 -9.09
N MET A 86 7.05 -4.49 -8.87
CA MET A 86 8.08 -5.36 -9.46
C MET A 86 7.98 -5.33 -10.99
N PRO A 87 9.13 -5.39 -11.70
CA PRO A 87 9.17 -5.46 -13.16
C PRO A 87 8.50 -6.72 -13.71
#